data_AF-A0A1Y5H4L7-F1
#
_entry.id   AF-A0A1Y5H4L7-F1
#
_cell.length_a   1.000
_cell.length_b   1.000
_cell.length_c   1.000
_cell.angle_alpha   90.00
_cell.angle_beta   90.00
_cell.angle_gamma   90.00
#
_symmetry.space_group_name_H-M   'P 1'
#
loop_
_entity.id
_entity.type
_entity.pdbx_description
1 polymer ?
#
loop_
_entity_poly.entity_id
_entity_poly.type
_entity_poly.pdbx_seq_one_letter_code
_entity_poly.pdbx_strand_id
1 'polypeptide(L)'
;MEKYDAVNYQHLLIKSYCYWLKEPDADKANRLVEVAKASGYCEPDQTLTGSRLNNWVRNERAPIWAYKAAAEALLKTEYFPETDNETAGLAITLCALAKDQEDLPDHLQQVPLLCSLLVSFR
;
A
#
# COMPACT_ATOMS: atom_id res chain seq x y z
N MET A 1 -31.30 -6.45 0.11
CA MET A 1 -30.10 -6.08 -0.66
C MET A 1 -29.07 -5.63 0.37
N GLU A 2 -28.34 -6.59 0.94
CA GLU A 2 -27.28 -6.29 1.90
C GLU A 2 -26.19 -5.51 1.16
N LYS A 3 -25.88 -4.32 1.68
CA LYS A 3 -24.67 -3.61 1.28
C LYS A 3 -23.51 -4.49 1.72
N TYR A 4 -22.87 -5.16 0.78
CA TYR A 4 -21.52 -5.67 1.02
C TYR A 4 -20.66 -4.44 1.28
N ASP A 5 -20.39 -4.16 2.57
CA ASP A 5 -19.29 -3.29 2.94
C ASP A 5 -18.06 -3.93 2.33
N ALA A 6 -17.54 -3.34 1.24
CA ALA A 6 -16.34 -3.83 0.60
C ALA A 6 -15.25 -3.81 1.67
N VAL A 7 -14.82 -4.99 2.10
CA VAL A 7 -13.80 -5.11 3.16
C VAL A 7 -12.59 -4.33 2.69
N ASN A 8 -12.26 -3.24 3.39
CA ASN A 8 -11.16 -2.36 3.00
C ASN A 8 -9.84 -3.02 3.41
N TYR A 9 -9.32 -3.93 2.60
CA TYR A 9 -8.03 -4.57 2.87
C TYR A 9 -6.83 -3.64 2.71
N GLN A 10 -6.99 -2.42 2.17
CA GLN A 10 -5.87 -1.50 1.94
C GLN A 10 -5.24 -1.02 3.26
N HIS A 11 -6.00 -0.98 4.36
CA HIS A 11 -5.45 -0.63 5.67
C HIS A 11 -4.35 -1.60 6.12
N LEU A 12 -4.39 -2.85 5.67
CA LEU A 12 -3.37 -3.84 5.97
C LEU A 12 -2.02 -3.45 5.36
N LEU A 13 -1.97 -2.67 4.28
CA LEU A 13 -0.68 -2.23 3.71
C LEU A 13 0.07 -1.27 4.62
N ILE A 14 -0.63 -0.32 5.24
CA ILE A 14 0.00 0.58 6.22
C ILE A 14 0.44 -0.22 7.43
N LYS A 15 -0.36 -1.21 7.83
CA LYS A 15 -0.02 -2.13 8.92
C LYS A 15 1.26 -2.92 8.59
N SER A 16 1.29 -3.64 7.47
CA SER A 16 2.42 -4.44 7.03
C SER A 16 3.66 -3.57 6.78
N TYR A 17 3.52 -2.38 6.20
CA TYR A 17 4.61 -1.39 6.09
C TYR A 17 5.21 -1.04 7.45
N CYS A 18 4.37 -0.72 8.44
CA CYS A 18 4.83 -0.37 9.78
C CYS A 18 5.48 -1.53 10.55
N TYR A 19 5.01 -2.77 10.34
CA TYR A 19 5.59 -3.94 11.00
C TYR A 19 6.84 -4.48 10.30
N TRP A 20 6.87 -4.45 8.98
CA TRP A 20 7.97 -4.98 8.17
C TRP A 20 9.22 -4.13 8.32
N LEU A 21 9.06 -2.80 8.28
CA LEU A 21 10.18 -1.88 8.48
C LEU A 21 10.56 -1.84 9.96
N LYS A 22 11.77 -2.31 10.28
CA LYS A 22 12.33 -2.28 11.65
C LYS A 22 12.94 -0.93 12.02
N GLU A 23 12.30 0.14 11.58
CA GLU A 23 12.73 1.53 11.76
C GLU A 23 11.84 2.25 12.78
N PRO A 24 12.30 3.34 13.41
CA PRO A 24 11.45 4.21 14.21
C PRO A 24 10.26 4.78 13.43
N ASP A 25 9.13 5.01 14.10
CA ASP A 25 7.91 5.46 13.41
C ASP A 25 8.03 6.84 12.76
N ALA A 26 8.91 7.70 13.28
CA ALA A 26 9.24 8.97 12.63
C ALA A 26 9.95 8.76 11.29
N ASP A 27 10.88 7.80 11.23
CA ASP A 27 11.63 7.49 10.01
C ASP A 27 10.75 6.80 8.98
N LYS A 28 9.88 5.88 9.42
CA LYS A 28 8.83 5.28 8.57
C LYS A 28 7.91 6.34 7.98
N ALA A 29 7.51 7.33 8.77
CA ALA A 29 6.65 8.42 8.31
C ALA A 29 7.35 9.29 7.26
N ASN A 30 8.62 9.64 7.49
CA ASN A 30 9.44 10.38 6.54
C ASN A 30 9.63 9.60 5.23
N ARG A 31 10.06 8.34 5.31
CA ARG A 31 10.24 7.45 4.15
C ARG A 31 8.95 7.31 3.34
N LEU A 32 7.80 7.16 4.00
CA LEU A 32 6.50 7.04 3.32
C LEU A 32 6.17 8.30 2.53
N VAL A 33 6.45 9.48 3.10
CA VAL A 33 6.26 10.77 2.43
C VAL A 33 7.25 10.97 1.28
N GLU A 34 8.51 10.57 1.46
CA GLU A 34 9.53 10.64 0.40
C GLU A 34 9.14 9.78 -0.81
N VAL A 35 8.69 8.55 -0.58
CA VAL A 35 8.17 7.67 -1.65
C VAL A 35 6.96 8.31 -2.32
N ALA A 36 6.01 8.84 -1.54
CA ALA A 36 4.82 9.48 -2.08
C ALA A 36 5.15 10.70 -2.95
N LYS A 37 6.15 11.51 -2.57
CA LYS A 37 6.60 12.67 -3.35
C LYS A 37 7.34 12.24 -4.61
N ALA A 38 8.27 11.29 -4.49
CA ALA A 38 9.05 10.78 -5.63
C ALA A 38 8.14 10.19 -6.73
N SER A 39 7.03 9.59 -6.33
CA SER A 39 6.06 8.97 -7.25
C SER A 39 4.88 9.88 -7.62
N GLY A 40 4.85 11.14 -7.15
CA GLY A 40 3.79 12.10 -7.45
C GLY A 40 2.42 11.76 -6.86
N TYR A 41 2.35 10.95 -5.79
CA TYR A 41 1.09 10.57 -5.15
C TYR A 41 0.54 11.63 -4.19
N CYS A 42 1.38 12.57 -3.74
CA CYS A 42 1.00 13.63 -2.80
C CYS A 42 1.66 14.97 -3.14
N GLU A 43 1.20 16.02 -2.45
CA GLU A 43 1.73 17.38 -2.61
C GLU A 43 3.19 17.50 -2.14
N PRO A 44 4.00 18.40 -2.75
CA PRO A 44 5.41 18.58 -2.39
C PRO A 44 5.64 18.99 -0.92
N ASP A 45 4.69 19.68 -0.30
CA ASP A 45 4.74 20.13 1.09
C ASP A 45 4.13 19.11 2.08
N GLN A 46 3.70 17.94 1.60
CA GLN A 46 3.14 16.90 2.44
C GLN A 46 4.14 16.51 3.55
N THR A 47 3.62 16.47 4.77
CA THR A 47 4.35 16.00 5.97
C THR A 47 3.53 14.93 6.68
N LEU A 48 4.21 14.06 7.42
CA LEU A 48 3.61 13.01 8.22
C LEU A 48 4.44 12.80 9.49
N THR A 49 3.79 12.70 10.64
CA THR A 49 4.45 12.36 11.90
C THR A 49 4.25 10.88 12.21
N GLY A 50 5.19 10.27 12.94
CA GLY A 50 5.04 8.89 13.42
C GLY A 50 3.75 8.66 14.20
N SER A 51 3.33 9.62 15.03
CA SER A 51 2.07 9.55 15.78
C SER A 51 0.84 9.50 14.86
N ARG A 52 0.85 10.25 13.75
CA ARG A 52 -0.24 10.23 12.76
C ARG A 52 -0.23 8.93 11.95
N LEU A 53 0.95 8.41 11.62
CA LEU A 53 1.09 7.09 11.00
C LEU A 53 0.52 5.99 11.90
N ASN A 54 0.87 5.97 13.18
CA ASN A 54 0.33 5.02 14.16
C ASN A 54 -1.18 5.16 14.36
N ASN A 55 -1.70 6.39 14.29
CA ASN A 55 -3.15 6.64 14.33
C ASN A 55 -3.86 5.98 13.13
N TRP A 56 -3.26 5.99 11.94
CA TRP A 56 -3.81 5.31 10.76
C TRP A 56 -3.82 3.79 10.91
N VAL A 57 -2.76 3.21 11.50
CA VAL A 57 -2.73 1.77 11.81
C VAL A 57 -3.86 1.43 12.79
N ARG A 58 -4.02 2.20 13.87
CA ARG A 58 -5.02 1.94 14.91
C ARG A 58 -6.46 2.09 14.43
N ASN A 59 -6.71 3.07 13.57
CA ASN A 59 -8.05 3.39 13.08
C ASN A 59 -8.36 2.74 11.71
N GLU A 60 -7.45 1.90 11.21
CA GLU A 60 -7.57 1.18 9.93
C GLU A 60 -7.90 2.10 8.74
N ARG A 61 -7.40 3.34 8.78
CA ARG A 61 -7.76 4.38 7.80
C ARG A 61 -6.63 5.35 7.55
N ALA A 62 -6.27 5.49 6.29
CA ALA A 62 -5.25 6.37 5.76
C ALA A 62 -5.75 7.01 4.44
N PRO A 63 -5.16 8.13 4.00
CA PRO A 63 -5.43 8.68 2.67
C PRO A 63 -4.87 7.76 1.57
N ILE A 64 -5.47 7.81 0.37
CA ILE A 64 -5.13 6.89 -0.72
C ILE A 64 -3.66 6.95 -1.14
N TRP A 65 -3.05 8.14 -1.10
CA TRP A 65 -1.63 8.32 -1.42
C TRP A 65 -0.72 7.50 -0.49
N ALA A 66 -1.13 7.32 0.77
CA ALA A 66 -0.35 6.59 1.74
C ALA A 66 -0.40 5.09 1.47
N TYR A 67 -1.54 4.55 1.04
CA TYR A 67 -1.65 3.15 0.61
C TYR A 67 -0.77 2.88 -0.62
N LYS A 68 -0.82 3.77 -1.61
CA LYS A 68 0.01 3.70 -2.82
C LYS A 68 1.51 3.72 -2.49
N ALA A 69 1.93 4.68 -1.68
CA ALA A 69 3.32 4.82 -1.26
C ALA A 69 3.80 3.63 -0.41
N ALA A 70 2.95 3.10 0.48
CA ALA A 70 3.27 1.94 1.29
C ALA A 70 3.45 0.68 0.44
N ALA A 71 2.57 0.45 -0.54
CA ALA A 71 2.71 -0.65 -1.48
C ALA A 71 4.03 -0.53 -2.26
N GLU A 72 4.33 0.63 -2.82
CA GLU A 72 5.58 0.84 -3.57
C GLU A 72 6.83 0.68 -2.69
N ALA A 73 6.79 1.18 -1.45
CA ALA A 73 7.88 1.01 -0.51
C ALA A 73 8.10 -0.46 -0.14
N LEU A 74 7.03 -1.23 0.09
CA LEU A 74 7.10 -2.66 0.37
C LEU A 74 7.65 -3.46 -0.82
N LEU A 75 7.24 -3.13 -2.05
CA LEU A 75 7.73 -3.79 -3.28
C LEU A 75 9.22 -3.57 -3.54
N LYS A 76 9.80 -2.49 -3.01
CA LYS A 76 11.24 -2.23 -3.05
C LYS A 76 12.01 -2.98 -1.96
N THR A 77 11.33 -3.79 -1.15
CA THR A 77 11.91 -4.66 -0.12
C THR A 77 11.60 -6.12 -0.43
N GLU A 78 12.16 -7.04 0.36
CA GLU A 78 11.84 -8.47 0.29
C GLU A 78 10.51 -8.81 1.00
N TYR A 79 9.59 -7.86 1.10
CA TYR A 79 8.29 -8.09 1.75
C TYR A 79 7.48 -9.15 1.00
N PHE A 80 6.96 -10.10 1.75
CA PHE A 80 6.04 -11.11 1.27
C PHE A 80 4.81 -11.14 2.18
N PRO A 81 3.58 -10.98 1.65
CA PRO A 81 2.36 -11.09 2.44
C PRO A 81 2.26 -12.44 3.15
N GLU A 82 1.97 -12.44 4.45
CA GLU A 82 1.88 -13.68 5.24
C GLU A 82 0.44 -14.22 5.28
N THR A 83 -0.54 -13.43 4.87
CA THR A 83 -1.96 -13.80 4.90
C THR A 83 -2.68 -13.48 3.59
N ASP A 84 -3.78 -14.20 3.33
CA ASP A 84 -4.66 -13.94 2.19
C ASP A 84 -5.21 -12.50 2.18
N ASN A 85 -5.47 -11.94 3.37
CA ASN A 85 -5.97 -10.58 3.51
C ASN A 85 -4.91 -9.53 3.16
N GLU A 86 -3.65 -9.74 3.57
CA GLU A 86 -2.53 -8.88 3.15
C GLU A 86 -2.29 -8.97 1.64
N THR A 87 -2.37 -10.19 1.09
CA THR A 87 -2.28 -10.44 -0.35
C THR A 87 -3.39 -9.69 -1.11
N ALA A 88 -4.63 -9.76 -0.62
CA ALA A 88 -5.75 -9.03 -1.20
C ALA A 88 -5.57 -7.51 -1.10
N GLY A 89 -5.10 -6.99 0.04
CA GLY A 89 -4.82 -5.57 0.23
C GLY A 89 -3.75 -5.02 -0.72
N LEU A 90 -2.68 -5.79 -0.92
CA LEU A 90 -1.64 -5.50 -1.89
C LEU A 90 -2.18 -5.54 -3.32
N ALA A 91 -2.85 -6.63 -3.73
CA ALA A 91 -3.42 -6.77 -5.08
C ALA A 91 -4.39 -5.64 -5.43
N ILE A 92 -5.30 -5.27 -4.51
CA ILE A 92 -6.25 -4.16 -4.70
C ILE A 92 -5.53 -2.84 -4.95
N THR A 93 -4.48 -2.56 -4.18
CA THR A 93 -3.73 -1.30 -4.30
C THR A 93 -2.88 -1.26 -5.55
N LEU A 94 -2.28 -2.38 -5.95
CA LEU A 94 -1.56 -2.48 -7.21
C LEU A 94 -2.49 -2.34 -8.42
N CYS A 95 -3.69 -2.92 -8.37
CA CYS A 95 -4.74 -2.69 -9.37
C CYS A 95 -5.19 -1.22 -9.43
N ALA A 96 -5.23 -0.52 -8.29
CA ALA A 96 -5.54 0.91 -8.26
C ALA A 96 -4.40 1.75 -8.87
N LEU A 97 -3.15 1.40 -8.61
CA LEU A 97 -1.98 2.01 -9.25
C LEU A 97 -1.98 1.79 -10.77
N ALA A 98 -2.29 0.58 -11.21
CA ALA A 98 -2.40 0.18 -12.61
C ALA A 98 -3.48 0.94 -13.39
N LYS A 99 -4.55 1.38 -12.73
CA LYS A 99 -5.63 2.15 -13.37
C LYS A 99 -5.30 3.62 -13.52
N ASP A 100 -4.48 4.15 -12.61
CA ASP A 100 -4.12 5.57 -12.58
C ASP A 100 -2.85 5.88 -13.39
N GLN A 101 -2.08 4.85 -13.78
CA GLN A 101 -0.91 4.98 -14.66
C GLN A 101 -1.12 4.14 -15.93
N GLU A 102 -1.18 4.79 -17.10
CA GLU A 102 -1.12 4.08 -18.40
C GLU A 102 0.20 3.32 -18.57
N ASP A 103 1.27 3.78 -17.91
CA ASP A 103 2.58 3.12 -17.83
C ASP A 103 2.89 2.71 -16.38
N LEU A 104 2.52 1.47 -16.04
CA LEU A 104 3.05 0.82 -14.84
C LEU A 104 4.58 0.69 -14.96
N PRO A 105 5.35 1.00 -13.91
CA PRO A 105 6.76 0.63 -13.82
C PRO A 105 6.96 -0.85 -14.20
N ASP A 106 8.05 -1.20 -14.88
CA ASP A 106 8.25 -2.57 -15.44
C ASP A 106 8.08 -3.69 -14.41
N HIS A 107 8.44 -3.43 -13.14
CA HIS A 107 8.27 -4.39 -12.04
C HIS A 107 6.80 -4.61 -11.63
N LEU A 108 5.89 -3.71 -12.01
CA LEU A 108 4.45 -3.77 -11.75
C LEU A 108 3.63 -4.21 -12.97
N GLN A 109 4.22 -4.26 -14.17
CA GLN A 109 3.55 -4.79 -15.36
C GLN A 109 3.18 -6.29 -15.21
N GLN A 110 3.79 -7.01 -14.27
CA GLN A 110 3.45 -8.40 -13.96
C GLN A 110 2.29 -8.54 -12.97
N VAL A 111 1.82 -7.46 -12.34
CA VAL A 111 0.72 -7.48 -11.37
C VAL A 111 -0.58 -8.01 -11.97
N PRO A 112 -1.01 -7.62 -13.19
CA PRO A 112 -2.20 -8.21 -13.80
C PRO A 112 -2.09 -9.74 -13.95
N LEU A 113 -0.89 -10.25 -14.23
CA LEU A 113 -0.60 -11.68 -14.32
C LEU A 113 -0.67 -12.35 -12.94
N LEU A 114 -0.09 -11.73 -11.91
CA LEU A 114 -0.15 -12.21 -10.51
C LEU A 114 -1.60 -12.23 -9.99
N CYS A 115 -2.39 -11.20 -10.28
CA CYS A 115 -3.82 -11.16 -9.95
C CYS A 115 -4.59 -12.27 -10.68
N SER A 116 -4.28 -12.55 -11.96
CA SER A 116 -4.93 -13.63 -12.71
C SER A 116 -4.59 -15.03 -12.19
N LEU A 117 -3.36 -15.23 -11.71
CA LEU A 117 -2.92 -16.49 -11.09
C LEU A 117 -3.62 -16.72 -9.74
N LEU A 118 -3.78 -15.68 -8.92
CA LEU A 118 -4.50 -15.77 -7.63
C LEU A 118 -5.99 -16.12 -7.80
N VAL A 119 -6.62 -15.72 -8.90
CA VAL A 119 -8.02 -16.07 -9.21
C VAL A 119 -8.15 -17.48 -9.80
N SER A 120 -7.08 -18.00 -10.42
CA SER A 120 -7.07 -19.31 -11.09
C SER A 120 -6.83 -20.51 -10.15
N PHE A 121 -6.54 -20.26 -8.86
CA PHE A 121 -6.40 -21.29 -7.82
C PHE A 121 -7.66 -21.49 -6.96
N ARG A 122 -8.84 -21.06 -7.45
CA ARG A 122 -10.14 -21.41 -6.84
C ARG A 122 -10.84 -22.52 -7.59
#